data_AF-A0A941A8K9-F1
#
_entry.id   AF-A0A941A8K9-F1
#
_cell.length_a   1.000
_cell.length_b   1.000
_cell.length_c   1.000
_cell.angle_alpha   90.00
_cell.angle_beta   90.00
_cell.angle_gamma   90.00
#
_symmetry.space_group_name_H-M   'P 1'
#
loop_
_entity.id
_entity.type
_entity.pdbx_description
1 polymer ?
#
loop_
_entity_poly.entity_id
_entity_poly.type
_entity_poly.pdbx_seq_one_letter_code
_entity_poly.pdbx_strand_id
1 'polypeptide(L)'
;LAETLPYFQSDDWVYGKSSGVVNTVDSTVNYKAPGGLIRVQMRLDEDARVIKYVVISGDFFAYPTRAVNDLETVLKNTPVCGNQISERIRAFFATGDVHILGVTAEDFIAVMLLAVERSSNGQGSIRDGQGGYYENCADGL
;
A
#
# COMPACT_ATOMS: atom_id res chain seq x y z
N LEU A 1 -16.43 -23.34 32.39
CA LEU A 1 -15.52 -22.18 32.29
C LEU A 1 -14.18 -22.40 33.02
N ALA A 2 -14.17 -22.99 34.23
CA ALA A 2 -12.92 -23.23 34.97
C ALA A 2 -11.92 -24.16 34.25
N GLU A 3 -12.41 -25.14 33.50
CA GLU A 3 -11.57 -26.14 32.83
C GLU A 3 -10.81 -25.61 31.61
N THR A 4 -11.31 -24.56 30.95
CA THR A 4 -10.65 -23.95 29.78
C THR A 4 -9.72 -22.80 30.15
N LEU A 5 -9.75 -22.36 31.42
CA LEU A 5 -8.96 -21.25 31.92
C LEU A 5 -7.44 -21.47 31.77
N PRO A 6 -6.89 -22.67 32.07
CA PRO A 6 -5.45 -22.92 31.90
C PRO A 6 -5.00 -22.84 30.44
N TYR A 7 -5.86 -23.18 29.48
CA TYR A 7 -5.57 -23.04 28.05
C TYR A 7 -5.47 -21.56 27.65
N PHE A 8 -6.43 -20.72 28.06
CA PHE A 8 -6.42 -19.29 27.74
C PHE A 8 -5.33 -18.50 28.49
N GLN A 9 -4.77 -19.06 29.56
CA GLN A 9 -3.63 -18.50 30.30
C GLN A 9 -2.28 -19.05 29.83
N SER A 10 -2.26 -20.01 28.91
CA SER A 10 -1.01 -20.57 28.39
C SER A 10 -0.28 -19.56 27.50
N ASP A 11 1.05 -19.57 27.54
CA ASP A 11 1.88 -18.73 26.67
C ASP A 11 1.58 -18.98 25.17
N ASP A 12 1.29 -20.23 24.81
CA ASP A 12 0.88 -20.61 23.44
C ASP A 12 -0.40 -19.89 22.98
N TRP A 13 -1.35 -19.62 23.88
CA TRP A 13 -2.57 -18.86 23.57
C TRP A 13 -2.36 -17.35 23.65
N VAL A 14 -1.64 -16.89 24.68
CA VAL A 14 -1.40 -15.47 24.96
C VAL A 14 -0.53 -14.83 23.87
N TYR A 15 0.51 -15.53 23.44
CA TYR A 15 1.46 -15.04 22.45
C TYR A 15 1.20 -15.61 21.05
N GLY A 16 0.42 -16.69 20.96
CA GLY A 16 0.27 -17.45 19.72
C GLY A 16 1.57 -18.18 19.37
N LYS A 17 1.45 -19.27 18.60
CA LYS A 17 2.63 -19.75 17.87
C LYS A 17 2.91 -18.73 16.79
N SER A 18 4.04 -18.04 16.90
CA SER A 18 4.61 -17.27 15.80
C SER A 18 4.79 -18.24 14.64
N SER A 19 3.80 -18.34 13.76
CA SER A 19 3.92 -19.03 12.48
C SER A 19 4.97 -18.24 11.73
N GLY A 20 6.19 -18.76 11.81
CA GLY A 20 7.41 -18.07 11.45
C GLY A 20 7.34 -17.49 10.05
N VAL A 21 8.01 -16.33 9.96
CA VAL A 21 8.18 -15.45 8.81
C VAL A 21 7.00 -14.50 8.56
N VAL A 22 7.13 -13.30 9.15
CA VAL A 22 6.41 -12.12 8.68
C VAL A 22 7.06 -11.73 7.34
N ASN A 23 6.57 -12.33 6.25
CA ASN A 23 6.94 -12.00 4.87
C ASN A 23 6.28 -10.69 4.45
N THR A 24 6.56 -9.61 5.18
CA THR A 24 6.05 -8.29 4.86
C THR A 24 7.16 -7.27 4.81
N VAL A 25 7.12 -6.43 3.77
CA VAL A 25 8.07 -5.33 3.60
C VAL A 25 7.34 -4.01 3.71
N ASP A 26 7.93 -3.10 4.47
CA ASP A 26 7.44 -1.75 4.65
C ASP A 26 8.21 -0.78 3.74
N SER A 27 7.49 0.16 3.14
CA SER A 27 8.08 1.29 2.43
C SER A 27 7.42 2.60 2.84
N THR A 28 8.18 3.68 2.74
CA THR A 28 7.69 5.04 2.95
C THR A 28 8.26 5.94 1.88
N VAL A 29 7.39 6.67 1.20
CA VAL A 29 7.75 7.59 0.12
C VAL A 29 7.00 8.90 0.26
N ASN A 30 7.60 9.96 -0.24
CA ASN A 30 7.03 11.29 -0.29
C ASN A 30 7.01 11.76 -1.74
N TYR A 31 5.93 12.40 -2.15
CA TYR A 31 5.72 12.91 -3.50
C TYR A 31 5.14 14.33 -3.44
N LYS A 32 5.69 15.27 -4.22
CA LYS A 32 5.22 16.65 -4.25
C LYS A 32 4.33 16.85 -5.47
N ALA A 33 3.03 16.97 -5.22
CA ALA A 33 2.04 17.38 -6.22
C ALA A 33 1.83 18.91 -6.17
N PRO A 34 1.25 19.51 -7.23
CA PRO A 34 0.88 20.93 -7.22
C PRO A 34 -0.02 21.32 -6.03
N GLY A 35 -0.89 20.40 -5.60
CA GLY A 35 -1.83 20.58 -4.50
C GLY A 35 -1.31 20.27 -3.11
N GLY A 36 -0.06 19.79 -2.99
CA GLY A 36 0.52 19.42 -1.70
C GLY A 36 1.53 18.28 -1.76
N LEU A 37 2.17 18.02 -0.64
CA LEU A 37 2.91 16.82 -0.30
C LEU A 37 1.94 15.66 -0.05
N ILE A 38 2.19 14.56 -0.74
CA ILE A 38 1.57 13.25 -0.51
C ILE A 38 2.64 12.35 0.10
N ARG A 39 2.36 11.76 1.25
CA ARG A 39 3.19 10.77 1.93
C ARG A 39 2.45 9.45 1.95
N VAL A 40 3.09 8.41 1.42
CA VAL A 40 2.57 7.05 1.41
C VAL A 40 3.45 6.18 2.29
N GLN A 41 2.81 5.47 3.22
CA GLN A 41 3.41 4.37 3.95
C GLN A 41 2.69 3.10 3.51
N MET A 42 3.43 2.09 3.07
CA MET A 42 2.86 0.88 2.49
C MET A 42 3.47 -0.34 3.14
N ARG A 43 2.65 -1.35 3.42
CA ARG A 43 3.11 -2.70 3.76
C ARG A 43 2.66 -3.65 2.67
N LEU A 44 3.59 -4.40 2.11
CA LEU A 44 3.33 -5.47 1.17
C LEU A 44 3.37 -6.82 1.88
N ASP A 45 2.59 -7.76 1.37
CA ASP A 45 2.74 -9.18 1.67
C ASP A 45 3.57 -9.80 0.54
N GLU A 46 4.78 -10.28 0.86
CA GLU A 46 5.73 -10.79 -0.14
C GLU A 46 5.28 -12.13 -0.72
N ASP A 47 4.66 -12.99 0.09
CA ASP A 47 4.18 -14.30 -0.34
C ASP A 47 2.97 -14.17 -1.25
N ALA A 48 1.96 -13.43 -0.79
CA ALA A 48 0.73 -13.24 -1.54
C ALA A 48 0.88 -12.19 -2.66
N ARG A 49 2.00 -11.44 -2.70
CA ARG A 49 2.26 -10.35 -3.66
C ARG A 49 1.11 -9.34 -3.71
N VAL A 50 0.61 -8.92 -2.54
CA VAL A 50 -0.50 -7.95 -2.41
C VAL A 50 -0.15 -6.79 -1.46
N ILE A 51 -0.84 -5.67 -1.64
CA ILE A 51 -0.81 -4.54 -0.70
C ILE A 51 -1.60 -4.93 0.56
N LYS A 52 -0.91 -5.13 1.68
CA LYS A 52 -1.54 -5.53 2.95
C LYS A 52 -2.26 -4.36 3.61
N TYR A 53 -1.62 -3.18 3.59
CA TYR A 53 -2.25 -1.90 3.89
C TYR A 53 -1.45 -0.76 3.28
N VAL A 54 -2.11 0.37 3.10
CA VAL A 54 -1.51 1.65 2.72
C VAL A 54 -2.08 2.74 3.62
N VAL A 55 -1.21 3.66 4.04
CA VAL A 55 -1.59 4.87 4.77
C VAL A 55 -1.15 6.07 3.94
N ILE A 56 -2.10 6.92 3.60
CA ILE A 56 -1.93 8.11 2.79
C ILE A 56 -2.10 9.33 3.71
N SER A 57 -1.09 10.17 3.75
CA SER A 57 -1.06 11.39 4.56
C SER A 57 -0.44 12.53 3.77
N GLY A 58 -0.52 13.77 4.26
CA GLY A 58 -0.03 14.91 3.49
C GLY A 58 -0.65 16.23 3.89
N ASP A 59 -0.37 17.26 3.09
CA ASP A 59 -0.92 18.61 3.24
C ASP A 59 -1.85 19.01 2.07
N PHE A 60 -2.59 18.03 1.52
CA PHE A 60 -3.56 18.25 0.44
C PHE A 60 -5.01 18.30 0.96
N PHE A 61 -5.90 18.95 0.21
CA PHE A 61 -7.31 19.08 0.56
C PHE A 61 -8.18 18.12 -0.26
N ALA A 62 -8.82 17.17 0.43
CA ALA A 62 -9.69 16.15 -0.17
C ALA A 62 -11.16 16.31 0.25
N TYR A 63 -12.05 16.15 -0.72
CA TYR A 63 -13.50 16.19 -0.55
C TYR A 63 -14.13 14.94 -1.19
N PRO A 64 -14.98 14.20 -0.46
CA PRO A 64 -15.29 14.35 0.96
C PRO A 64 -14.09 14.01 1.86
N THR A 65 -14.14 14.36 3.15
CA THR A 65 -13.05 14.09 4.11
C THR A 65 -12.68 12.60 4.21
N ARG A 66 -13.63 11.71 3.92
CA ARG A 66 -13.42 10.25 3.89
C ARG A 66 -12.70 9.73 2.64
N ALA A 67 -12.52 10.55 1.60
CA ALA A 67 -11.98 10.10 0.32
C ALA A 67 -10.62 9.41 0.43
N VAL A 68 -9.74 9.90 1.32
CA VAL A 68 -8.43 9.28 1.54
C VAL A 68 -8.59 7.88 2.12
N ASN A 69 -9.41 7.72 3.15
CA ASN A 69 -9.67 6.43 3.79
C ASN A 69 -10.37 5.45 2.84
N ASP A 70 -11.25 5.96 1.98
CA ASP A 70 -11.91 5.14 0.95
C ASP A 70 -10.88 4.65 -0.07
N LEU A 71 -9.94 5.51 -0.51
CA LEU A 71 -8.86 5.13 -1.42
C LEU A 71 -7.94 4.07 -0.79
N GLU A 72 -7.56 4.23 0.48
CA GLU A 72 -6.78 3.24 1.23
C GLU A 72 -7.48 1.87 1.25
N THR A 73 -8.80 1.88 1.45
CA THR A 73 -9.64 0.68 1.47
C THR A 73 -9.70 0.00 0.10
N VAL A 74 -9.84 0.77 -0.99
CA VAL A 74 -9.87 0.26 -2.37
C VAL A 74 -8.54 -0.40 -2.76
N LEU A 75 -7.43 0.13 -2.24
CA LEU A 75 -6.08 -0.36 -2.51
C LEU A 75 -5.69 -1.57 -1.67
N LYS A 76 -6.33 -1.78 -0.52
CA LYS A 76 -6.09 -2.95 0.31
C LYS A 76 -6.35 -4.25 -0.45
N ASN A 77 -5.45 -5.22 -0.27
CA ASN A 77 -5.43 -6.52 -0.96
C ASN A 77 -5.33 -6.43 -2.50
N THR A 78 -4.91 -5.30 -3.04
CA THR A 78 -4.62 -5.18 -4.47
C THR A 78 -3.31 -5.89 -4.77
N PRO A 79 -3.23 -6.72 -5.83
CA PRO A 79 -1.97 -7.28 -6.29
C PRO A 79 -0.93 -6.21 -6.56
N VAL A 80 0.33 -6.49 -6.22
CA VAL A 80 1.48 -5.60 -6.47
C VAL A 80 1.79 -5.61 -7.96
N CYS A 81 0.95 -4.92 -8.71
CA CYS A 81 0.95 -4.92 -10.15
C CYS A 81 0.61 -3.54 -10.70
N GLY A 82 1.45 -3.02 -11.59
CA GLY A 82 1.35 -1.62 -12.00
C GLY A 82 0.03 -1.27 -12.67
N ASN A 83 -0.49 -2.15 -13.55
CA ASN A 83 -1.77 -1.95 -14.21
C ASN A 83 -2.95 -2.02 -13.23
N GLN A 84 -3.01 -3.02 -12.34
CA GLN A 84 -4.12 -3.18 -11.39
C GLN A 84 -4.19 -2.04 -10.38
N ILE A 85 -3.04 -1.59 -9.87
CA ILE A 85 -2.98 -0.42 -8.99
C ILE A 85 -3.48 0.81 -9.74
N SER A 86 -3.00 1.04 -10.96
CA SER A 86 -3.40 2.18 -11.77
C SER A 86 -4.88 2.17 -12.12
N GLU A 87 -5.42 1.02 -12.52
CA GLU A 87 -6.83 0.85 -12.86
C GLU A 87 -7.73 1.11 -11.66
N ARG A 88 -7.39 0.58 -10.47
CA ARG A 88 -8.17 0.82 -9.25
C ARG A 88 -8.19 2.29 -8.84
N ILE A 89 -7.04 2.96 -8.92
CA ILE A 89 -6.97 4.39 -8.62
C ILE A 89 -7.80 5.19 -9.64
N ARG A 90 -7.62 4.94 -10.95
CA ARG A 90 -8.43 5.62 -11.99
C ARG A 90 -9.92 5.38 -11.80
N ALA A 91 -10.33 4.14 -11.52
CA ALA A 91 -11.72 3.79 -11.26
C ALA A 91 -12.28 4.52 -10.04
N PHE A 92 -11.49 4.67 -8.97
CA PHE A 92 -11.89 5.41 -7.78
C PHE A 92 -12.19 6.89 -8.11
N PHE A 93 -11.31 7.56 -8.84
CA PHE A 93 -11.51 8.97 -9.23
C PHE A 93 -12.57 9.14 -10.34
N ALA A 94 -12.84 8.12 -11.16
CA ALA A 94 -13.83 8.18 -12.23
C ALA A 94 -15.28 8.27 -11.73
N THR A 95 -15.54 7.90 -10.46
CA THR A 95 -16.87 8.01 -9.84
C THR A 95 -17.37 9.46 -9.74
N GLY A 96 -16.46 10.45 -9.76
CA GLY A 96 -16.80 11.88 -9.71
C GLY A 96 -17.13 12.41 -8.31
N ASP A 97 -17.31 11.53 -7.32
CA ASP A 97 -17.63 11.91 -5.95
C ASP A 97 -16.42 12.38 -5.13
N VAL A 98 -15.22 12.20 -5.67
CA VAL A 98 -13.95 12.51 -5.02
C VAL A 98 -13.23 13.63 -5.75
N HIS A 99 -12.90 14.69 -5.02
CA HIS A 99 -12.13 15.81 -5.52
C HIS A 99 -10.98 16.14 -4.57
N ILE A 100 -9.76 16.22 -5.11
CA ILE A 100 -8.57 16.61 -4.36
C ILE A 100 -7.93 17.80 -5.06
N LEU A 101 -7.83 18.93 -4.36
CA LEU A 101 -7.38 20.18 -4.95
C LEU A 101 -5.90 20.09 -5.34
N GLY A 102 -5.60 20.26 -6.63
CA GLY A 102 -4.24 20.24 -7.17
C GLY A 102 -3.55 18.88 -7.15
N VAL A 103 -4.28 17.80 -6.90
CA VAL A 103 -3.75 16.42 -6.94
C VAL A 103 -4.62 15.59 -7.87
N THR A 104 -3.97 14.90 -8.80
CA THR A 104 -4.65 14.06 -9.80
C THR A 104 -4.55 12.57 -9.45
N ALA A 105 -5.36 11.75 -10.11
CA ALA A 105 -5.23 10.29 -10.02
C ALA A 105 -3.81 9.82 -10.40
N GLU A 106 -3.17 10.46 -11.38
CA GLU A 106 -1.82 10.11 -11.84
C GLU A 106 -0.75 10.43 -10.79
N ASP A 107 -0.94 11.46 -9.96
CA ASP A 107 -0.04 11.73 -8.83
C ASP A 107 -0.11 10.60 -7.79
N PHE A 108 -1.32 10.09 -7.50
CA PHE A 108 -1.49 8.93 -6.63
C PHE A 108 -0.89 7.66 -7.23
N ILE A 109 -1.06 7.45 -8.54
CA ILE A 109 -0.45 6.31 -9.24
C ILE A 109 1.07 6.39 -9.13
N ALA A 110 1.67 7.54 -9.43
CA ALA A 110 3.11 7.74 -9.38
C ALA A 110 3.68 7.44 -7.99
N VAL A 111 3.09 7.99 -6.92
CA VAL A 111 3.58 7.75 -5.55
C VAL A 111 3.37 6.30 -5.09
N MET A 112 2.29 5.65 -5.49
CA MET A 112 2.03 4.25 -5.13
C MET A 112 3.01 3.30 -5.81
N LEU A 113 3.30 3.53 -7.09
CA LEU A 113 4.30 2.75 -7.83
C LEU A 113 5.70 2.97 -7.28
N LEU A 114 6.04 4.21 -6.91
CA LEU A 114 7.30 4.51 -6.24
C LEU A 114 7.41 3.80 -4.88
N ALA A 115 6.32 3.69 -4.13
CA ALA A 115 6.29 2.96 -2.86
C ALA A 115 6.57 1.45 -3.06
N VAL A 116 5.98 0.85 -4.09
CA VAL A 116 6.22 -0.56 -4.47
C VAL A 116 7.67 -0.80 -4.86
N GLU A 117 8.23 0.07 -5.70
CA GLU A 117 9.64 0.00 -6.10
C GLU A 117 10.58 0.19 -4.90
N ARG A 118 10.22 1.07 -3.96
CA ARG A 118 11.03 1.29 -2.77
C ARG A 118 11.04 0.08 -1.84
N SER A 119 9.93 -0.66 -1.75
CA SER A 119 9.89 -1.93 -1.01
C SER A 119 10.76 -3.01 -1.66
N SER A 120 10.82 -3.12 -2.99
CA SER A 120 11.70 -4.09 -3.65
C SER A 120 13.18 -3.74 -3.48
N ASN A 121 13.51 -2.45 -3.49
CA ASN A 121 14.89 -1.96 -3.38
C ASN A 121 15.42 -1.84 -1.93
N GLY A 122 14.56 -2.08 -0.92
CA GLY A 122 14.97 -2.14 0.48
C GLY A 122 15.93 -3.31 0.81
N GLN A 123 16.06 -4.26 -0.11
CA GLN A 123 17.06 -5.33 -0.08
C GLN A 123 18.33 -4.94 -0.87
N GLY A 124 19.08 -3.92 -0.45
CA GLY A 124 20.47 -3.74 -0.91
C GLY A 124 20.94 -2.32 -1.26
N SER A 125 22.14 -2.04 -0.79
CA SER A 125 23.09 -0.95 -1.11
C SER A 125 22.85 -0.07 -2.35
N ILE A 126 23.07 1.23 -2.13
CA ILE A 126 23.29 2.32 -3.09
C ILE A 126 23.96 1.83 -4.39
N ARG A 127 23.22 1.86 -5.50
CA ARG A 127 23.77 2.01 -6.86
C ARG A 127 22.85 2.90 -7.70
N ASP A 128 23.40 4.05 -8.10
CA ASP A 128 22.91 4.85 -9.23
C ASP A 128 22.84 3.97 -10.49
N GLY A 129 21.79 4.14 -11.28
CA GLY A 129 21.70 3.55 -12.62
C GLY A 129 20.26 3.31 -13.06
N GLN A 130 19.79 4.17 -13.97
CA GLN A 130 18.49 4.17 -14.64
C GLN A 130 17.93 2.80 -15.09
N GLY A 131 16.60 2.63 -14.92
CA GLY A 131 15.72 1.74 -15.70
C GLY A 131 15.19 0.51 -14.95
N GLY A 132 13.88 0.23 -14.84
CA GLY A 132 12.70 0.96 -15.28
C GLY A 132 11.37 0.26 -14.91
N TYR A 133 10.32 1.06 -14.80
CA TYR A 133 8.96 0.88 -15.35
C TYR A 133 8.26 -0.49 -15.22
N TYR A 134 7.42 -0.59 -14.19
CA TYR A 134 6.12 -1.29 -14.14
C TYR A 134 6.04 -2.65 -14.86
N GLU A 135 6.27 -3.74 -14.13
CA GLU A 135 5.89 -5.08 -14.60
C GLU A 135 4.37 -5.11 -14.84
N ASN A 136 3.99 -5.25 -16.11
CA ASN A 136 2.63 -5.62 -16.50
C ASN A 136 2.43 -7.07 -16.09
N CYS A 137 1.42 -7.39 -15.28
CA CYS A 137 1.11 -8.78 -14.88
C CYS A 137 0.57 -9.67 -16.00
N ALA A 138 0.80 -9.33 -17.26
CA ALA A 138 0.46 -10.18 -18.39
C ALA A 138 1.56 -11.23 -18.58
N ASP A 139 1.75 -12.11 -17.59
CA ASP A 139 2.48 -13.38 -17.70
C ASP A 139 2.05 -14.29 -16.54
N GLY A 140 1.02 -15.11 -16.74
CA GLY A 140 0.59 -16.13 -15.78
C GLY A 140 -0.87 -16.55 -15.87
N LEU A 141 -1.31 -17.03 -17.03
CA LEU A 141 -2.42 -17.99 -17.15
C LEU A 141 -1.84 -19.40 -17.28
#